data_AF-A0A964EMA8-F1
#
_entry.id   AF-A0A964EMA8-F1
#
_cell.length_a   1.000
_cell.length_b   1.000
_cell.length_c   1.000
_cell.angle_alpha   90.00
_cell.angle_beta   90.00
_cell.angle_gamma   90.00
#
_symmetry.space_group_name_H-M   'P 1'
#
loop_
_entity.id
_entity.type
_entity.pdbx_description
1 polymer ?
#
loop_
_entity_poly.entity_id
_entity_poly.type
_entity_poly.pdbx_seq_one_letter_code
_entity_poly.pdbx_strand_id
1 'polypeptide(L)'
;MKKCKQKSSSDRSSRRSPHRGGHSGMTPLQTSEPMTPMPGRSSAPMNLSNTSGQENLQGDGGGSGGGGSASTSRCDQTAITNARRQAFFRVQNVHFQLAGVHPTLGYQQQQHAMREARRLVSPRIRNVTAVQDLISNMMTVLSSDRVIECGPEIDNCSVWNGYVQGNRVPIHLCDSFFDLDFEGQVRTLIHESAHAAGIGDPGSELYLPIFDCDSNANDYNSADAWAHYVHCLSGQAADQPETVEGN
;
A
#
# COMPACT_ATOMS: atom_id res chain seq x y z
N MET A 1 1.89 35.46 -33.66
CA MET A 1 2.71 36.13 -32.63
C MET A 1 1.84 37.10 -31.84
N LYS A 2 1.33 36.71 -30.67
CA LYS A 2 0.45 37.56 -29.83
C LYS A 2 1.29 38.21 -28.71
N LYS A 3 1.30 39.54 -28.66
CA LYS A 3 1.96 40.35 -27.63
C LYS A 3 1.07 40.42 -26.39
N CYS A 4 1.53 39.89 -25.26
CA CYS A 4 0.93 40.15 -23.95
C CYS A 4 1.62 41.35 -23.30
N LYS A 5 0.79 42.30 -22.87
CA LYS A 5 1.11 43.62 -22.33
C LYS A 5 1.34 43.48 -20.82
N GLN A 6 2.55 43.75 -20.34
CA GLN A 6 2.85 43.85 -18.91
C GLN A 6 2.20 45.11 -18.32
N LYS A 7 1.57 44.97 -17.15
CA LYS A 7 1.11 46.09 -16.32
C LYS A 7 1.75 45.95 -14.95
N SER A 8 2.61 46.90 -14.62
CA SER A 8 3.22 47.14 -13.32
C SER A 8 2.33 48.07 -12.49
N SER A 9 2.15 47.76 -11.21
CA SER A 9 1.63 48.67 -10.17
C SER A 9 2.04 48.06 -8.83
N SER A 10 3.11 48.55 -8.19
CA SER A 10 3.20 49.75 -7.34
C SER A 10 2.86 49.46 -5.87
N ASP A 11 3.87 49.62 -5.03
CA ASP A 11 3.86 50.12 -3.65
C ASP A 11 2.77 49.67 -2.67
N ARG A 12 3.20 49.00 -1.59
CA ARG A 12 2.82 49.46 -0.24
C ARG A 12 3.84 49.11 0.84
N SER A 13 4.44 50.19 1.33
CA SER A 13 5.15 50.43 2.58
C SER A 13 4.77 49.56 3.78
N SER A 14 5.83 48.99 4.38
CA SER A 14 6.31 49.30 5.73
C SER A 14 5.28 49.49 6.85
N ARG A 15 5.20 48.54 7.79
CA ARG A 15 5.01 48.81 9.22
C ARG A 15 5.79 47.80 10.06
N ARG A 16 6.88 48.30 10.65
CA ARG A 16 7.56 47.71 11.80
C ARG A 16 6.68 47.83 13.05
N SER A 17 6.77 46.85 13.95
CA SER A 17 6.52 47.04 15.39
C SER A 17 7.42 46.09 16.19
N PRO A 18 8.29 46.61 17.07
CA PRO A 18 9.02 45.82 18.05
C PRO A 18 8.49 46.11 19.46
N HIS A 19 8.01 45.08 20.18
CA HIS A 19 7.87 45.09 21.65
C HIS A 19 8.12 43.64 22.13
N ARG A 20 9.24 43.32 22.79
CA ARG A 20 9.62 43.51 24.22
C ARG A 20 8.75 42.74 25.23
N GLY A 21 9.43 41.89 26.02
CA GLY A 21 8.95 41.21 27.24
C GLY A 21 8.97 39.69 27.04
N GLY A 22 9.92 38.89 27.52
CA GLY A 22 10.75 39.03 28.71
C GLY A 22 10.02 38.45 29.91
N HIS A 23 9.92 37.12 30.02
CA HIS A 23 9.62 36.39 31.26
C HIS A 23 10.44 35.09 31.29
N SER A 24 11.50 35.11 32.10
CA SER A 24 12.24 33.91 32.51
C SER A 24 11.46 33.28 33.66
N GLY A 25 10.82 32.14 33.41
CA GLY A 25 10.28 31.26 34.43
C GLY A 25 11.17 30.04 34.54
N MET A 26 12.13 30.07 35.49
CA MET A 26 12.85 28.88 35.93
C MET A 26 11.85 27.90 36.55
N THR A 27 11.70 26.73 35.95
CA THR A 27 11.02 25.58 36.55
C THR A 27 12.10 24.59 37.02
N PRO A 28 11.97 24.01 38.23
CA PRO A 28 12.99 23.17 38.83
C PRO A 28 13.12 21.81 38.13
N LEU A 29 14.36 21.30 38.11
CA LEU A 29 14.72 19.94 37.72
C LEU A 29 13.84 18.92 38.43
N GLN A 30 13.04 18.17 37.67
CA GLN A 30 12.56 16.86 38.10
C GLN A 30 13.68 15.85 37.86
N THR A 31 14.13 15.24 38.95
CA THR A 31 15.00 14.08 38.99
C THR A 31 14.39 12.93 38.18
N SER A 32 15.11 12.49 37.15
CA SER A 32 14.80 11.30 36.37
C SER A 32 14.95 10.06 37.23
N GLU A 33 13.84 9.37 37.48
CA GLU A 33 13.88 7.99 37.95
C GLU A 33 14.29 7.05 36.80
N PRO A 34 15.10 6.01 37.08
CA PRO A 34 15.51 5.04 36.06
C PRO A 34 14.31 4.19 35.64
N MET A 35 13.88 4.35 34.38
CA MET A 35 12.93 3.44 33.75
C MET A 35 13.55 2.04 33.63
N THR A 36 13.00 1.08 34.35
CA THR A 36 13.25 -0.34 34.15
C THR A 36 12.79 -0.78 32.76
N PRO A 37 13.55 -1.63 32.05
CA PRO A 37 13.17 -2.15 30.74
C PRO A 37 11.91 -3.03 30.88
N MET A 38 10.86 -2.68 30.15
CA MET A 38 9.68 -3.52 29.97
C MET A 38 10.08 -4.78 29.19
N PRO A 39 9.71 -5.99 29.63
CA PRO A 39 9.95 -7.21 28.86
C PRO A 39 9.17 -7.18 27.54
N GLY A 40 9.84 -7.59 26.47
CA GLY A 40 9.30 -7.64 25.12
C GLY A 40 8.00 -8.44 25.06
N ARG A 41 6.92 -7.77 24.65
CA ARG A 41 5.68 -8.43 24.27
C ARG A 41 5.90 -9.12 22.94
N SER A 42 6.11 -10.43 23.01
CA SER A 42 5.93 -11.34 21.89
C SER A 42 4.48 -11.25 21.42
N SER A 43 4.26 -10.60 20.28
CA SER A 43 2.96 -10.58 19.61
C SER A 43 2.64 -11.99 19.13
N ALA A 44 1.74 -12.67 19.86
CA ALA A 44 1.20 -13.95 19.40
C ALA A 44 0.39 -13.72 18.11
N PRO A 45 0.53 -14.59 17.09
CA PRO A 45 -0.27 -14.49 15.87
C PRO A 45 -1.74 -14.73 16.19
N MET A 46 -2.62 -13.80 15.81
CA MET A 46 -4.06 -14.05 15.80
C MET A 46 -4.35 -15.07 14.70
N ASN A 47 -4.54 -16.32 15.10
CA ASN A 47 -4.96 -17.41 14.24
C ASN A 47 -6.46 -17.25 13.93
N LEU A 48 -6.78 -16.47 12.88
CA LEU A 48 -8.14 -16.41 12.35
C LEU A 48 -8.42 -17.73 11.63
N SER A 49 -9.21 -18.57 12.31
CA SER A 49 -9.64 -19.87 11.82
C SER A 49 -10.41 -19.71 10.51
N ASN A 50 -9.88 -20.33 9.47
CA ASN A 50 -10.42 -20.39 8.11
C ASN A 50 -11.63 -21.36 8.10
N THR A 51 -12.86 -20.84 8.12
CA THR A 51 -14.06 -21.65 7.93
C THR A 51 -14.26 -21.91 6.43
N SER A 52 -13.65 -22.98 5.93
CA SER A 52 -13.87 -23.52 4.59
C SER A 52 -15.16 -24.33 4.55
N GLY A 53 -16.23 -23.74 4.02
CA GLY A 53 -17.41 -24.47 3.56
C GLY A 53 -17.14 -25.05 2.17
N GLN A 54 -16.77 -26.33 2.11
CA GLN A 54 -16.78 -27.11 0.88
C GLN A 54 -18.22 -27.60 0.62
N GLU A 55 -18.89 -27.04 -0.38
CA GLU A 55 -20.01 -27.70 -1.03
C GLU A 55 -19.53 -28.31 -2.35
N ASN A 56 -19.72 -29.62 -2.40
CA ASN A 56 -19.24 -30.57 -3.37
C ASN A 56 -20.33 -30.75 -4.44
N LEU A 57 -20.08 -30.37 -5.70
CA LEU A 57 -20.93 -30.76 -6.82
C LEU A 57 -20.07 -31.25 -7.99
N GLN A 58 -20.00 -32.57 -8.08
CA GLN A 58 -19.47 -33.34 -9.20
C GLN A 58 -20.45 -33.27 -10.38
N GLY A 59 -19.90 -33.02 -11.57
CA GLY A 59 -20.60 -33.14 -12.84
C GLY A 59 -19.63 -33.56 -13.93
N ASP A 60 -19.59 -34.87 -14.21
CA ASP A 60 -18.87 -35.46 -15.34
C ASP A 60 -19.58 -35.13 -16.66
N GLY A 61 -18.83 -34.62 -17.63
CA GLY A 61 -19.32 -34.35 -18.98
C GLY A 61 -18.19 -34.36 -20.00
N GLY A 62 -17.91 -35.53 -20.57
CA GLY A 62 -16.91 -35.73 -21.61
C GLY A 62 -17.31 -35.12 -22.95
N GLY A 63 -16.35 -34.46 -23.60
CA GLY A 63 -16.46 -33.97 -24.98
C GLY A 63 -15.09 -33.66 -25.58
N SER A 64 -14.56 -34.60 -26.36
CA SER A 64 -13.38 -34.37 -27.22
C SER A 64 -13.79 -33.66 -28.51
N GLY A 65 -13.09 -32.58 -28.86
CA GLY A 65 -13.19 -31.97 -30.18
C GLY A 65 -12.30 -30.75 -30.41
N GLY A 66 -11.17 -30.95 -31.08
CA GLY A 66 -10.69 -30.11 -32.19
C GLY A 66 -10.15 -28.69 -31.93
N GLY A 67 -8.81 -28.56 -31.94
CA GLY A 67 -8.10 -27.75 -32.93
C GLY A 67 -8.34 -26.23 -32.96
N GLY A 68 -7.68 -25.50 -32.06
CA GLY A 68 -7.44 -24.07 -32.15
C GLY A 68 -6.78 -23.60 -30.86
N SER A 69 -5.46 -23.35 -30.89
CA SER A 69 -4.70 -22.91 -29.71
C SER A 69 -5.00 -21.44 -29.40
N ALA A 70 -6.26 -21.13 -29.10
CA ALA A 70 -6.60 -19.98 -28.27
C ALA A 70 -6.09 -20.33 -26.87
N SER A 71 -5.06 -19.63 -26.39
CA SER A 71 -4.68 -19.74 -24.98
C SER A 71 -5.90 -19.35 -24.17
N THR A 72 -6.56 -20.34 -23.59
CA THR A 72 -7.58 -20.10 -22.58
C THR A 72 -6.87 -19.38 -21.45
N SER A 73 -7.12 -18.08 -21.28
CA SER A 73 -6.51 -17.31 -20.20
C SER A 73 -6.81 -18.00 -18.86
N ARG A 74 -5.79 -18.08 -18.01
CA ARG A 74 -5.83 -18.84 -16.75
C ARG A 74 -6.57 -18.01 -15.70
N CYS A 75 -7.84 -17.72 -15.94
CA CYS A 75 -8.63 -16.88 -15.05
C CYS A 75 -9.19 -17.70 -13.88
N ASP A 76 -8.43 -17.79 -12.78
CA ASP A 76 -8.91 -18.42 -11.54
C ASP A 76 -9.56 -17.39 -10.60
N GLN A 77 -10.90 -17.32 -10.67
CA GLN A 77 -11.66 -16.40 -9.82
C GLN A 77 -11.49 -16.69 -8.32
N THR A 78 -11.21 -17.93 -7.93
CA THR A 78 -11.01 -18.30 -6.52
C THR A 78 -9.70 -17.70 -6.00
N ALA A 79 -8.62 -17.78 -6.80
CA ALA A 79 -7.35 -17.14 -6.48
C ALA A 79 -7.51 -15.62 -6.31
N ILE A 80 -8.21 -14.96 -7.25
CA ILE A 80 -8.50 -13.52 -7.19
C ILE A 80 -9.25 -13.15 -5.92
N THR A 81 -10.38 -13.83 -5.64
CA THR A 81 -11.20 -13.53 -4.46
C THR A 81 -10.43 -13.72 -3.17
N ASN A 82 -9.62 -14.78 -3.05
CA ASN A 82 -8.81 -15.05 -1.86
C ASN A 82 -7.72 -14.00 -1.67
N ALA A 83 -6.94 -13.70 -2.71
CA ALA A 83 -5.89 -12.70 -2.66
C ALA A 83 -6.46 -11.31 -2.35
N ARG A 84 -7.57 -10.92 -2.98
CA ARG A 84 -8.23 -9.63 -2.72
C ARG A 84 -8.70 -9.51 -1.29
N ARG A 85 -9.35 -10.54 -0.73
CA ARG A 85 -9.80 -10.51 0.68
C ARG A 85 -8.62 -10.23 1.61
N GLN A 86 -7.50 -10.92 1.40
CA GLN A 86 -6.32 -10.74 2.23
C GLN A 86 -5.69 -9.34 2.02
N ALA A 87 -5.60 -8.86 0.78
CA ALA A 87 -5.17 -7.50 0.45
C ALA A 87 -6.05 -6.46 1.16
N PHE A 88 -7.37 -6.59 1.06
CA PHE A 88 -8.33 -5.70 1.72
C PHE A 88 -8.12 -5.67 3.25
N PHE A 89 -7.95 -6.82 3.89
CA PHE A 89 -7.69 -6.87 5.34
C PHE A 89 -6.40 -6.17 5.74
N ARG A 90 -5.32 -6.32 4.95
CA ARG A 90 -4.05 -5.63 5.22
C ARG A 90 -4.18 -4.12 5.10
N VAL A 91 -4.80 -3.63 4.01
CA VAL A 91 -5.04 -2.20 3.82
C VAL A 91 -5.99 -1.65 4.89
N GLN A 92 -7.03 -2.39 5.28
CA GLN A 92 -7.94 -2.02 6.36
C GLN A 92 -7.23 -1.88 7.71
N ASN A 93 -6.35 -2.81 8.06
CA ASN A 93 -5.56 -2.73 9.28
C ASN A 93 -4.72 -1.43 9.32
N VAL A 94 -4.05 -1.13 8.20
CA VAL A 94 -3.27 0.10 8.04
C VAL A 94 -4.15 1.35 8.16
N HIS A 95 -5.34 1.33 7.56
CA HIS A 95 -6.30 2.42 7.70
C HIS A 95 -6.69 2.67 9.16
N PHE A 96 -6.99 1.63 9.94
CA PHE A 96 -7.32 1.78 11.35
C PHE A 96 -6.16 2.34 12.18
N GLN A 97 -4.92 1.91 11.90
CA GLN A 97 -3.74 2.46 12.55
C GLN A 97 -3.55 3.95 12.22
N LEU A 98 -3.72 4.33 10.94
CA LEU A 98 -3.66 5.73 10.51
C LEU A 98 -4.79 6.57 11.08
N ALA A 99 -6.00 6.02 11.18
CA ALA A 99 -7.15 6.69 11.79
C ALA A 99 -7.01 6.85 13.30
N GLY A 100 -6.13 6.08 13.94
CA GLY A 100 -5.92 6.15 15.39
C GLY A 100 -7.16 5.75 16.18
N VAL A 101 -7.89 4.73 15.72
CA VAL A 101 -9.18 4.32 16.31
C VAL A 101 -9.05 3.63 17.68
N HIS A 102 -7.82 3.31 18.14
CA HIS A 102 -7.61 2.67 19.43
C HIS A 102 -7.91 3.63 20.60
N PRO A 103 -8.73 3.23 21.60
CA PRO A 103 -9.23 4.14 22.65
C PRO A 103 -8.14 4.79 23.49
N THR A 104 -7.01 4.12 23.69
CA THR A 104 -5.90 4.62 24.52
C THR A 104 -4.61 4.89 23.76
N LEU A 105 -4.45 4.31 22.56
CA LEU A 105 -3.18 4.32 21.81
C LEU A 105 -3.33 4.97 20.43
N GLY A 106 -4.52 5.49 20.10
CA GLY A 106 -4.84 5.97 18.77
C GLY A 106 -3.84 6.99 18.23
N TYR A 107 -3.51 8.00 19.03
CA TYR A 107 -2.50 8.99 18.66
C TYR A 107 -1.11 8.36 18.42
N GLN A 108 -0.67 7.46 19.30
CA GLN A 108 0.64 6.80 19.15
C GLN A 108 0.70 5.90 17.93
N GLN A 109 -0.39 5.16 17.63
CA GLN A 109 -0.52 4.32 16.45
C GLN A 109 -0.50 5.16 15.16
N GLN A 110 -1.25 6.27 15.11
CA GLN A 110 -1.22 7.18 13.96
C GLN A 110 0.18 7.77 13.77
N GLN A 111 0.85 8.20 14.84
CA GLN A 111 2.23 8.71 14.76
C GLN A 111 3.21 7.64 14.29
N HIS A 112 3.05 6.38 14.73
CA HIS A 112 3.85 5.26 14.26
C HIS A 112 3.63 5.02 12.76
N ALA A 113 2.38 4.87 12.32
CA ALA A 113 2.03 4.69 10.91
C ALA A 113 2.60 5.81 10.03
N MET A 114 2.51 7.06 10.47
CA MET A 114 3.06 8.20 9.73
C MET A 114 4.59 8.26 9.73
N ARG A 115 5.26 7.73 10.76
CA ARG A 115 6.73 7.57 10.72
C ARG A 115 7.12 6.50 9.70
N GLU A 116 6.41 5.39 9.67
CA GLU A 116 6.66 4.31 8.70
C GLU A 116 6.39 4.77 7.27
N ALA A 117 5.30 5.52 7.01
CA ALA A 117 5.06 6.09 5.69
C ALA A 117 6.21 7.02 5.24
N ARG A 118 6.75 7.83 6.14
CA ARG A 118 7.90 8.70 5.82
C ARG A 118 9.19 7.93 5.59
N ARG A 119 9.38 6.83 6.31
CA ARG A 119 10.57 6.01 6.23
C ARG A 119 10.56 5.16 4.96
N LEU A 120 9.50 4.39 4.74
CA LEU A 120 9.40 3.40 3.66
C LEU A 120 9.02 4.03 2.31
N VAL A 121 8.07 4.98 2.32
CA VAL A 121 7.57 5.58 1.07
C VAL A 121 8.37 6.82 0.71
N SER A 122 8.26 7.90 1.49
CA SER A 122 8.98 9.14 1.19
C SER A 122 9.12 10.07 2.40
N PRO A 123 10.32 10.59 2.68
CA PRO A 123 10.54 11.54 3.77
C PRO A 123 9.87 12.89 3.51
N ARG A 124 9.27 13.12 2.33
CA ARG A 124 8.49 14.32 1.99
C ARG A 124 7.04 14.25 2.48
N ILE A 125 6.54 13.09 2.91
CA ILE A 125 5.19 12.94 3.43
C ILE A 125 5.03 13.75 4.73
N ARG A 126 4.10 14.71 4.71
CA ARG A 126 3.80 15.59 5.86
C ARG A 126 2.32 15.58 6.26
N ASN A 127 1.44 15.28 5.32
CA ASN A 127 0.00 15.37 5.50
C ASN A 127 -0.58 13.99 5.85
N VAL A 128 -1.09 13.84 7.07
CA VAL A 128 -1.73 12.59 7.54
C VAL A 128 -3.02 12.30 6.78
N THR A 129 -3.84 13.33 6.53
CA THR A 129 -5.11 13.20 5.81
C THR A 129 -4.90 12.70 4.40
N ALA A 130 -3.89 13.20 3.68
CA ALA A 130 -3.58 12.71 2.33
C ALA A 130 -3.23 11.21 2.31
N VAL A 131 -2.50 10.72 3.31
CA VAL A 131 -2.19 9.30 3.45
C VAL A 131 -3.43 8.49 3.83
N GLN A 132 -4.26 8.99 4.74
CA GLN A 132 -5.53 8.37 5.11
C GLN A 132 -6.48 8.24 3.92
N ASP A 133 -6.62 9.30 3.13
CA ASP A 133 -7.47 9.34 1.93
C ASP A 133 -6.99 8.33 0.90
N LEU A 134 -5.68 8.27 0.64
CA LEU A 134 -5.08 7.29 -0.26
C LEU A 134 -5.39 5.85 0.19
N ILE A 135 -5.06 5.51 1.43
CA ILE A 135 -5.30 4.15 1.97
C ILE A 135 -6.80 3.82 1.98
N SER A 136 -7.67 4.79 2.28
CA SER A 136 -9.13 4.63 2.21
C SER A 136 -9.62 4.36 0.78
N ASN A 137 -9.03 5.02 -0.21
CA ASN A 137 -9.33 4.77 -1.62
C ASN A 137 -8.86 3.37 -2.06
N MET A 138 -7.67 2.94 -1.64
CA MET A 138 -7.19 1.56 -1.86
C MET A 138 -8.14 0.52 -1.26
N MET A 139 -8.64 0.73 -0.04
CA MET A 139 -9.66 -0.14 0.56
C MET A 139 -10.94 -0.18 -0.28
N THR A 140 -11.37 0.97 -0.78
CA THR A 140 -12.57 1.08 -1.61
C THR A 140 -12.41 0.28 -2.90
N VAL A 141 -11.25 0.39 -3.55
CA VAL A 141 -10.89 -0.45 -4.71
C VAL A 141 -10.96 -1.92 -4.31
N LEU A 142 -10.31 -2.34 -3.24
CA LEU A 142 -10.27 -3.75 -2.84
C LEU A 142 -11.57 -4.29 -2.22
N SER A 143 -12.64 -3.49 -2.12
CA SER A 143 -13.86 -3.87 -1.40
C SER A 143 -14.74 -4.91 -2.11
N SER A 144 -14.54 -5.10 -3.42
CA SER A 144 -15.41 -5.94 -4.26
C SER A 144 -14.61 -6.70 -5.30
N ASP A 145 -15.03 -7.94 -5.61
CA ASP A 145 -14.43 -8.72 -6.71
C ASP A 145 -14.75 -8.09 -8.09
N ARG A 146 -15.79 -7.24 -8.19
CA ARG A 146 -16.24 -6.67 -9.48
C ARG A 146 -15.32 -5.61 -10.08
N VAL A 147 -14.29 -5.18 -9.34
CA VAL A 147 -13.33 -4.17 -9.78
C VAL A 147 -11.97 -4.77 -10.12
N ILE A 148 -11.87 -6.11 -10.11
CA ILE A 148 -10.70 -6.88 -10.51
C ILE A 148 -11.18 -7.87 -11.56
N GLU A 149 -10.56 -7.86 -12.72
CA GLU A 149 -10.90 -8.76 -13.81
C GLU A 149 -9.65 -9.37 -14.42
N CYS A 150 -9.81 -10.54 -15.04
CA CYS A 150 -8.79 -11.07 -15.92
C CYS A 150 -8.74 -10.17 -17.15
N GLY A 151 -7.61 -9.47 -17.32
CA GLY A 151 -7.42 -8.52 -18.40
C GLY A 151 -7.21 -9.22 -19.74
N PRO A 152 -7.32 -8.48 -20.85
CA PRO A 152 -6.65 -8.92 -22.06
C PRO A 152 -5.14 -9.00 -21.81
N GLU A 153 -4.50 -10.05 -22.32
CA GLU A 153 -3.04 -10.10 -22.39
C GLU A 153 -2.54 -8.98 -23.33
N ILE A 154 -1.79 -8.04 -22.75
CA ILE A 154 -1.12 -6.94 -23.47
C ILE A 154 0.39 -7.21 -23.53
N ASP A 155 1.12 -6.49 -24.40
CA ASP A 155 2.57 -6.70 -24.59
C ASP A 155 3.37 -6.67 -23.26
N ASN A 156 2.94 -5.83 -22.32
CA ASN A 156 3.61 -5.70 -21.02
C ASN A 156 3.30 -6.83 -20.02
N CYS A 157 2.28 -7.67 -20.26
CA CYS A 157 2.00 -8.83 -19.40
C CYS A 157 3.12 -9.89 -19.40
N SER A 158 4.08 -9.77 -20.32
CA SER A 158 5.32 -10.56 -20.28
C SER A 158 6.21 -10.26 -19.06
N VAL A 159 6.02 -9.11 -18.42
CA VAL A 159 6.81 -8.66 -17.25
C VAL A 159 5.94 -8.14 -16.10
N TRP A 160 4.66 -7.83 -16.37
CA TRP A 160 3.70 -7.37 -15.37
C TRP A 160 2.81 -8.52 -14.91
N ASN A 161 2.36 -8.47 -13.66
CA ASN A 161 1.37 -9.39 -13.11
C ASN A 161 -0.04 -8.79 -13.12
N GLY A 162 -0.14 -7.47 -13.11
CA GLY A 162 -1.39 -6.75 -13.26
C GLY A 162 -1.14 -5.36 -13.82
N TYR A 163 -2.21 -4.65 -14.13
CA TYR A 163 -2.13 -3.25 -14.50
C TYR A 163 -3.47 -2.54 -14.27
N VAL A 164 -3.39 -1.21 -14.19
CA VAL A 164 -4.54 -0.31 -14.12
C VAL A 164 -4.45 0.73 -15.25
N GLN A 165 -5.54 0.97 -15.96
CA GLN A 165 -5.55 1.96 -17.05
C GLN A 165 -6.05 3.33 -16.58
N GLY A 166 -5.17 4.34 -16.61
CA GLY A 166 -5.54 5.72 -16.28
C GLY A 166 -5.92 5.91 -14.81
N ASN A 167 -5.26 5.18 -13.91
CA ASN A 167 -5.39 5.27 -12.47
C ASN A 167 -6.84 5.12 -11.97
N ARG A 168 -7.58 4.19 -12.58
CA ARG A 168 -8.98 3.91 -12.26
C ARG A 168 -9.27 2.43 -12.46
N VAL A 169 -10.21 1.91 -11.68
CA VAL A 169 -10.75 0.56 -11.85
C VAL A 169 -11.27 0.31 -13.29
N PRO A 170 -11.27 -0.94 -13.77
CA PRO A 170 -10.85 -2.15 -13.05
C PRO A 170 -9.33 -2.34 -12.98
N ILE A 171 -8.89 -3.17 -12.03
CA ILE A 171 -7.55 -3.79 -12.03
C ILE A 171 -7.62 -4.97 -13.01
N HIS A 172 -6.73 -4.99 -13.99
CA HIS A 172 -6.61 -6.07 -14.96
C HIS A 172 -5.46 -6.99 -14.55
N LEU A 173 -5.70 -8.29 -14.48
CA LEU A 173 -4.69 -9.29 -14.14
C LEU A 173 -4.17 -9.97 -15.41
N CYS A 174 -2.85 -10.13 -15.50
CA CYS A 174 -2.16 -10.91 -16.52
C CYS A 174 -2.07 -12.40 -16.09
N ASP A 175 -1.85 -13.31 -17.03
CA ASP A 175 -1.72 -14.75 -16.77
C ASP A 175 -0.59 -15.06 -15.76
N SER A 176 0.49 -14.28 -15.77
CA SER A 176 1.62 -14.34 -14.83
C SER A 176 1.22 -14.14 -13.36
N PHE A 177 0.13 -13.41 -13.08
CA PHE A 177 -0.44 -13.29 -11.73
C PHE A 177 -0.74 -14.66 -11.11
N PHE A 178 -1.22 -15.59 -11.92
CA PHE A 178 -1.63 -16.91 -11.47
C PHE A 178 -0.45 -17.87 -11.30
N ASP A 179 0.74 -17.48 -11.74
CA ASP A 179 1.99 -18.19 -11.48
C ASP A 179 2.69 -17.72 -10.19
N LEU A 180 2.24 -16.60 -9.62
CA LEU A 180 2.70 -16.12 -8.31
C LEU A 180 2.21 -17.04 -7.19
N ASP A 181 2.98 -17.09 -6.10
CA ASP A 181 2.46 -17.63 -4.85
C ASP A 181 1.39 -16.70 -4.25
N PHE A 182 0.70 -17.18 -3.22
CA PHE A 182 -0.39 -16.43 -2.62
C PHE A 182 0.05 -15.05 -2.09
N GLU A 183 1.27 -14.94 -1.58
CA GLU A 183 1.79 -13.67 -1.07
C GLU A 183 2.07 -12.68 -2.20
N GLY A 184 2.69 -13.14 -3.30
CA GLY A 184 2.88 -12.36 -4.51
C GLY A 184 1.55 -11.84 -5.07
N GLN A 185 0.53 -12.69 -5.15
CA GLN A 185 -0.82 -12.29 -5.57
C GLN A 185 -1.41 -11.19 -4.69
N VAL A 186 -1.29 -11.32 -3.37
CA VAL A 186 -1.78 -10.30 -2.43
C VAL A 186 -1.04 -8.97 -2.62
N ARG A 187 0.29 -9.00 -2.77
CA ARG A 187 1.10 -7.79 -2.98
C ARG A 187 0.78 -7.12 -4.30
N THR A 188 0.64 -7.87 -5.38
CA THR A 188 0.21 -7.34 -6.68
C THR A 188 -1.14 -6.61 -6.55
N LEU A 189 -2.12 -7.19 -5.85
CA LEU A 189 -3.40 -6.49 -5.67
C LEU A 189 -3.30 -5.23 -4.81
N ILE A 190 -2.45 -5.21 -3.79
CA ILE A 190 -2.20 -3.99 -3.00
C ILE A 190 -1.52 -2.93 -3.87
N HIS A 191 -0.52 -3.31 -4.65
CA HIS A 191 0.19 -2.46 -5.61
C HIS A 191 -0.78 -1.84 -6.61
N GLU A 192 -1.55 -2.65 -7.33
CA GLU A 192 -2.50 -2.15 -8.34
C GLU A 192 -3.59 -1.29 -7.71
N SER A 193 -4.00 -1.60 -6.47
CA SER A 193 -4.95 -0.74 -5.75
C SER A 193 -4.40 0.66 -5.47
N ALA A 194 -3.08 0.82 -5.29
CA ALA A 194 -2.44 2.13 -5.13
C ALA A 194 -2.52 2.93 -6.44
N HIS A 195 -2.23 2.31 -7.58
CA HIS A 195 -2.43 2.94 -8.89
C HIS A 195 -3.89 3.33 -9.12
N ALA A 196 -4.84 2.42 -8.87
CA ALA A 196 -6.27 2.71 -8.97
C ALA A 196 -6.76 3.78 -7.98
N ALA A 197 -6.03 4.01 -6.89
CA ALA A 197 -6.28 5.08 -5.92
C ALA A 197 -5.64 6.43 -6.31
N GLY A 198 -4.97 6.51 -7.47
CA GLY A 198 -4.45 7.75 -8.04
C GLY A 198 -2.94 7.95 -7.93
N ILE A 199 -2.18 6.92 -7.55
CA ILE A 199 -0.72 7.01 -7.45
C ILE A 199 -0.04 6.81 -8.80
N GLY A 200 0.85 7.75 -9.14
CA GLY A 200 1.89 7.59 -10.17
C GLY A 200 1.37 7.24 -11.57
N ASP A 201 2.30 6.84 -12.43
CA ASP A 201 2.02 6.17 -13.70
C ASP A 201 2.81 4.85 -13.68
N PRO A 202 2.17 3.67 -13.88
CA PRO A 202 2.82 2.36 -13.77
C PRO A 202 4.07 2.17 -14.65
N GLY A 203 4.21 2.94 -15.73
CA GLY A 203 5.34 2.77 -16.67
C GLY A 203 6.72 3.27 -16.21
N SER A 204 6.86 3.85 -15.02
CA SER A 204 8.12 4.55 -14.63
C SER A 204 8.60 4.30 -13.21
N GLU A 205 7.93 3.41 -12.46
CA GLU A 205 8.24 3.21 -11.06
C GLU A 205 9.41 2.25 -10.82
N LEU A 206 10.09 2.45 -9.69
CA LEU A 206 11.12 1.53 -9.21
C LEU A 206 10.44 0.26 -8.69
N TYR A 207 10.84 -0.88 -9.24
CA TYR A 207 10.42 -2.20 -8.76
C TYR A 207 11.11 -2.55 -7.43
N LEU A 208 10.34 -2.95 -6.42
CA LEU A 208 10.83 -3.44 -5.12
C LEU A 208 10.64 -4.97 -5.03
N PRO A 209 11.68 -5.78 -5.33
CA PRO A 209 11.55 -7.24 -5.31
C PRO A 209 11.40 -7.82 -3.89
N ILE A 210 11.78 -7.07 -2.84
CA ILE A 210 11.87 -7.56 -1.47
C ILE A 210 11.21 -6.55 -0.53
N PHE A 211 10.25 -7.02 0.28
CA PHE A 211 9.59 -6.24 1.32
C PHE A 211 10.22 -6.54 2.69
N ASP A 212 11.46 -6.09 2.88
CA ASP A 212 12.30 -6.34 4.07
C ASP A 212 11.94 -5.50 5.30
N CYS A 213 10.95 -4.62 5.17
CA CYS A 213 10.59 -3.59 6.14
C CYS A 213 11.72 -2.67 6.64
N ASP A 214 12.86 -2.61 5.96
CA ASP A 214 14.02 -1.81 6.34
C ASP A 214 14.38 -0.81 5.24
N SER A 215 14.39 -1.28 3.99
CA SER A 215 14.66 -0.49 2.80
C SER A 215 13.57 0.55 2.55
N ASN A 216 13.94 1.64 1.86
CA ASN A 216 13.01 2.70 1.48
C ASN A 216 13.07 2.95 -0.02
N ALA A 217 11.92 3.28 -0.61
CA ALA A 217 11.84 3.64 -2.02
C ALA A 217 12.22 5.12 -2.25
N ASN A 218 11.97 5.98 -1.25
CA ASN A 218 12.01 7.44 -1.38
C ASN A 218 11.15 8.04 -2.51
N ASP A 219 10.16 7.30 -3.00
CA ASP A 219 9.26 7.70 -4.06
C ASP A 219 7.79 7.63 -3.60
N TYR A 220 7.13 8.79 -3.58
CA TYR A 220 5.70 8.89 -3.26
C TYR A 220 4.83 8.32 -4.36
N ASN A 221 5.32 8.30 -5.60
CA ASN A 221 4.57 7.89 -6.78
C ASN A 221 4.76 6.41 -7.14
N SER A 222 5.55 5.66 -6.37
CA SER A 222 5.75 4.22 -6.56
C SER A 222 4.65 3.44 -5.83
N ALA A 223 3.87 2.64 -6.57
CA ALA A 223 2.88 1.74 -6.01
C ALA A 223 3.53 0.64 -5.15
N ASP A 224 4.71 0.17 -5.55
CA ASP A 224 5.52 -0.77 -4.76
C ASP A 224 5.91 -0.20 -3.38
N ALA A 225 6.27 1.09 -3.31
CA ALA A 225 6.56 1.74 -2.03
C ALA A 225 5.34 1.72 -1.09
N TRP A 226 4.14 1.95 -1.63
CA TRP A 226 2.90 1.86 -0.86
C TRP A 226 2.55 0.43 -0.48
N ALA A 227 2.76 -0.54 -1.37
CA ALA A 227 2.57 -1.95 -1.07
C ALA A 227 3.52 -2.44 0.04
N HIS A 228 4.79 -2.03 0.00
CA HIS A 228 5.79 -2.29 1.04
C HIS A 228 5.39 -1.66 2.38
N TYR A 229 4.95 -0.41 2.38
CA TYR A 229 4.41 0.25 3.57
C TYR A 229 3.21 -0.52 4.18
N VAL A 230 2.26 -0.97 3.35
CA VAL A 230 1.12 -1.75 3.81
C VAL A 230 1.55 -3.10 4.37
N HIS A 231 2.47 -3.80 3.69
CA HIS A 231 3.03 -5.07 4.14
C HIS A 231 3.59 -4.96 5.56
N CYS A 232 4.49 -4.00 5.77
CA CYS A 232 5.17 -3.83 7.04
C CYS A 232 4.22 -3.39 8.16
N LEU A 233 3.35 -2.42 7.89
CA LEU A 233 2.47 -1.89 8.92
C LEU A 233 1.30 -2.84 9.25
N SER A 234 0.92 -3.74 8.34
CA SER A 234 -0.06 -4.80 8.61
C SER A 234 0.50 -5.99 9.40
N GLY A 235 1.79 -5.96 9.76
CA GLY A 235 2.44 -6.95 10.61
C GLY A 235 2.83 -8.24 9.89
N GLN A 236 2.97 -8.20 8.57
CA GLN A 236 3.53 -9.34 7.83
C GLN A 236 5.02 -9.50 8.14
N ALA A 237 5.52 -10.72 8.03
CA ALA A 237 6.94 -10.98 8.18
C ALA A 237 7.70 -10.27 7.05
N ALA A 238 8.83 -9.65 7.40
CA ALA A 238 9.76 -9.12 6.43
C ALA A 238 10.27 -10.27 5.53
N ASP A 239 10.38 -10.00 4.24
CA ASP A 239 11.02 -10.94 3.32
C ASP A 239 12.47 -11.15 3.74
N GLN A 240 12.91 -12.40 3.67
CA GLN A 240 14.32 -12.71 3.81
C GLN A 240 14.99 -12.56 2.43
N PRO A 241 16.19 -11.96 2.36
CA PRO A 241 16.96 -12.05 1.13
C PRO A 241 17.20 -13.54 0.82
N GLU A 242 16.95 -13.95 -0.42
CA GLU A 242 17.30 -15.30 -0.85
C GLU A 242 18.81 -15.49 -0.66
N THR A 243 19.19 -16.30 0.32
CA THR A 243 20.58 -16.74 0.47
C THR A 243 20.86 -17.72 -0.67
N VAL A 244 21.49 -17.22 -1.74
CA VAL A 244 22.03 -18.07 -2.80
C VAL A 244 23.20 -18.84 -2.20
N GLU A 245 22.94 -20.06 -1.74
CA GLU A 245 23.99 -21.01 -1.40
C GLU A 245 24.65 -21.44 -2.71
N GLY A 246 25.87 -20.96 -2.95
CA GLY A 246 26.64 -21.37 -4.12
C GLY A 246 26.99 -22.85 -4.02
N ASN A 247 26.36 -23.67 -4.85
CA ASN A 247 26.69 -25.09 -5.07
C ASN A 247 27.79 -25.26 -6.11
#